data_AF-A0A7C3L1F3-F1
#
_entry.id   AF-A0A7C3L1F3-F1
#
_cell.length_a   1.000
_cell.length_b   1.000
_cell.length_c   1.000
_cell.angle_alpha   90.00
_cell.angle_beta   90.00
_cell.angle_gamma   90.00
#
_symmetry.space_group_name_H-M   'P 1'
#
loop_
_entity.id
_entity.type
_entity.pdbx_description
1 polymer ?
#
loop_
_entity_poly.entity_id
_entity_poly.type
_entity_poly.pdbx_seq_one_letter_code
_entity_poly.pdbx_strand_id
1 'polypeptide(L)'
;MDSGSLVPIRCLERIWEMTFDSRYKRDEKRSVGGWVAKGKGPLGSLKEEPTVIIRTRSIGEAKPGDLATYRWGSLRKFSEGRIFAPSERLLSAYKCGGLSWEAYERQYLAEMEALNQKSPEYFLQLLQRDKVTLVCYETRPDRCHRRLLAGLLARMAKEQGIGVVLDIR
;
A
#
# COMPACT_ATOMS: atom_id res chain seq x y z
N MET A 1 -14.83 1.29 34.69
CA MET A 1 -14.30 2.64 34.39
C MET A 1 -12.90 2.41 33.84
N ASP A 2 -12.81 2.13 32.54
CA ASP A 2 -11.56 1.74 31.90
C ASP A 2 -10.66 2.96 31.71
N SER A 3 -9.48 2.85 32.32
CA SER A 3 -8.38 3.80 32.25
C SER A 3 -7.86 3.92 30.83
N GLY A 4 -8.17 5.07 30.21
CA GLY A 4 -7.58 5.49 28.94
C GLY A 4 -6.07 5.54 29.06
N SER A 5 -5.40 4.55 28.46
CA SER A 5 -3.94 4.51 28.32
C SER A 5 -3.49 5.68 27.44
N LEU A 6 -3.14 6.79 28.07
CA LEU A 6 -2.46 7.93 27.45
C LEU A 6 -1.11 7.45 26.92
N VAL A 7 -0.95 7.50 25.60
CA VAL A 7 0.34 7.28 24.95
C VAL A 7 1.28 8.41 25.39
N PRO A 8 2.44 8.12 26.02
CA PRO A 8 3.29 9.16 26.59
C PRO A 8 3.87 10.08 25.50
N ILE A 9 3.77 11.39 25.74
CA ILE A 9 4.12 12.51 24.84
C ILE A 9 5.56 12.43 24.29
N ARG A 10 6.48 11.73 24.96
CA ARG A 10 7.90 11.63 24.56
C ARG A 10 8.15 10.79 23.29
N CYS A 11 7.14 10.14 22.73
CA CYS A 11 7.34 9.28 21.56
C CYS A 11 7.21 10.00 20.21
N LEU A 12 6.42 11.09 20.13
CA LEU A 12 6.21 11.82 18.86
C LEU A 12 7.48 12.53 18.37
N GLU A 13 8.33 13.02 19.27
CA GLU A 13 9.59 13.68 18.93
C GLU A 13 10.65 12.71 18.36
N ARG A 14 10.56 11.41 18.67
CA ARG A 14 11.56 10.38 18.30
C ARG A 14 11.29 9.73 16.93
N ILE A 15 10.08 9.83 16.41
CA ILE A 15 9.69 9.25 15.10
C ILE A 15 10.39 10.00 13.94
N TRP A 16 10.80 11.25 14.16
CA TRP A 16 11.45 12.10 13.16
C TRP A 16 12.91 11.73 12.86
N GLU A 17 13.69 11.35 13.87
CA GLU A 17 15.14 11.08 13.69
C GLU A 17 15.45 9.71 13.06
N MET A 18 14.52 8.75 13.12
CA MET A 18 14.77 7.38 12.64
C MET A 18 14.53 7.16 11.13
N THR A 19 14.04 8.16 10.40
CA THR A 19 13.58 8.01 8.99
C THR A 19 14.42 8.74 7.95
N PHE A 20 15.51 9.40 8.33
CA PHE A 20 16.28 10.25 7.42
C PHE A 20 17.68 9.68 7.14
N ASP A 21 17.76 8.65 6.28
CA ASP A 21 19.04 8.28 5.63
C ASP A 21 19.33 9.31 4.54
N SER A 22 20.38 10.10 4.75
CA SER A 22 20.69 11.36 4.06
C SER A 22 21.36 11.15 2.70
N ARG A 23 20.84 10.29 1.83
CA ARG A 23 21.43 10.10 0.49
C ARG A 23 20.37 9.88 -0.59
N TYR A 24 19.69 10.95 -0.97
CA TYR A 24 18.98 10.98 -2.24
C TYR A 24 19.46 12.18 -3.08
N LYS A 25 20.47 11.92 -3.91
CA LYS A 25 20.92 12.85 -4.93
C LYS A 25 20.01 12.74 -6.15
N ARG A 26 19.43 13.89 -6.47
CA ARG A 26 18.58 14.23 -7.62
C ARG A 26 19.37 14.10 -8.92
N ASP A 27 18.90 13.25 -9.82
CA ASP A 27 19.21 13.34 -11.25
C ASP A 27 17.91 13.46 -12.05
N GLU A 28 17.79 14.60 -12.70
CA GLU A 28 16.70 15.01 -13.56
C GLU A 28 17.26 15.00 -14.98
N LYS A 29 16.64 14.22 -15.89
CA LYS A 29 16.42 14.51 -17.33
C LYS A 29 16.22 13.23 -18.15
N ARG A 30 15.03 13.10 -18.76
CA ARG A 30 14.77 12.77 -20.20
C ARG A 30 13.28 12.44 -20.38
N SER A 31 12.57 13.29 -21.12
CA SER A 31 12.25 13.15 -22.56
C SER A 31 11.09 12.17 -22.80
N VAL A 32 9.93 12.75 -23.10
CA VAL A 32 8.68 12.07 -23.43
C VAL A 32 8.69 11.77 -24.93
N GLY A 33 8.76 10.49 -25.30
CA GLY A 33 8.68 10.01 -26.67
C GLY A 33 7.31 9.38 -26.94
N GLY A 34 6.74 9.68 -28.10
CA GLY A 34 5.33 9.48 -28.46
C GLY A 34 4.89 8.04 -28.68
N TRP A 35 3.57 7.85 -28.55
CA TRP A 35 2.86 6.59 -28.76
C TRP A 35 2.47 6.45 -30.23
N VAL A 36 2.80 5.31 -30.85
CA VAL A 36 2.24 4.86 -32.13
C VAL A 36 1.50 3.56 -31.89
N ALA A 37 0.19 3.57 -32.13
CA ALA A 37 -0.67 2.39 -32.11
C ALA A 37 -0.72 1.74 -33.51
N LYS A 38 -0.42 0.43 -33.58
CA LYS A 38 -0.83 -0.53 -34.63
C LYS A 38 -0.78 -1.91 -33.95
N GLY A 39 -1.68 -2.87 -34.12
CA GLY A 39 -2.83 -3.06 -35.00
C GLY A 39 -3.12 -4.57 -35.01
N LYS A 40 -4.38 -4.91 -34.72
CA LYS A 40 -5.13 -6.18 -34.75
C LYS A 40 -4.51 -7.44 -35.41
N GLY A 41 -4.77 -8.59 -34.76
CA GLY A 41 -4.98 -9.89 -35.40
C GLY A 41 -6.07 -10.68 -34.62
N PRO A 42 -7.03 -11.35 -35.26
CA PRO A 42 -8.06 -12.13 -34.56
C PRO A 42 -7.71 -13.62 -34.55
N LEU A 43 -7.71 -14.24 -33.38
CA LEU A 43 -7.87 -15.69 -33.26
C LEU A 43 -8.49 -16.02 -31.89
N GLY A 44 -9.51 -16.88 -31.90
CA GLY A 44 -10.50 -17.06 -30.84
C GLY A 44 -9.92 -17.10 -29.43
N SER A 45 -10.31 -16.14 -28.60
CA SER A 45 -9.89 -16.07 -27.22
C SER A 45 -10.85 -16.87 -26.35
N LEU A 46 -10.37 -17.99 -25.79
CA LEU A 46 -10.81 -18.39 -24.45
C LEU A 46 -10.67 -17.11 -23.61
N LYS A 47 -11.77 -16.62 -23.02
CA LYS A 47 -11.73 -15.41 -22.19
C LYS A 47 -10.71 -15.70 -21.08
N GLU A 48 -9.53 -15.10 -21.16
CA GLU A 48 -8.55 -15.16 -20.08
C GLU A 48 -9.27 -14.67 -18.82
N GLU A 49 -9.27 -15.49 -17.77
CA GLU A 49 -9.91 -15.12 -16.52
C GLU A 49 -9.22 -13.86 -15.98
N PRO A 50 -9.98 -12.82 -15.60
CA PRO A 50 -9.40 -11.58 -15.13
C PRO A 50 -8.48 -11.91 -13.95
N THR A 51 -7.20 -11.56 -14.08
CA THR A 51 -6.19 -11.87 -13.08
C THR A 51 -5.46 -10.59 -12.68
N VAL A 52 -5.36 -10.35 -11.38
CA VAL A 52 -4.61 -9.22 -10.82
C VAL A 52 -3.30 -9.68 -10.18
N ILE A 53 -2.21 -9.00 -10.51
CA ILE A 53 -0.91 -9.18 -9.85
C ILE A 53 -0.79 -8.15 -8.72
N ILE A 54 -0.72 -8.63 -7.47
CA ILE A 54 -0.52 -7.76 -6.30
C ILE A 54 0.90 -7.95 -5.80
N ARG A 55 1.70 -6.89 -5.91
CA ARG A 55 3.11 -6.85 -5.50
C ARG A 55 3.31 -5.94 -4.29
N THR A 56 4.28 -6.26 -3.44
CA THR A 56 4.79 -5.33 -2.42
C THR A 56 6.23 -4.94 -2.70
N ARG A 57 6.64 -3.78 -2.20
CA ARG A 57 8.05 -3.41 -2.12
C ARG A 57 8.31 -2.35 -1.05
N SER A 58 9.58 -2.18 -0.71
CA SER A 58 10.04 -1.05 0.11
C SER A 58 10.06 0.25 -0.69
N ILE A 59 10.01 1.39 0.00
CA ILE A 59 10.14 2.72 -0.61
C ILE A 59 11.42 2.88 -1.43
N GLY A 60 12.52 2.24 -1.03
CA GLY A 60 13.80 2.31 -1.74
C GLY A 60 13.77 1.69 -3.13
N GLU A 61 12.77 0.85 -3.41
CA GLU A 61 12.59 0.15 -4.68
C GLU A 61 11.36 0.66 -5.47
N ALA A 62 10.75 1.74 -4.98
CA ALA A 62 9.58 2.36 -5.60
C ALA A 62 9.86 2.80 -7.04
N LYS A 63 8.92 2.54 -7.94
CA LYS A 63 8.95 2.90 -9.36
C LYS A 63 7.72 3.76 -9.70
N PRO A 64 7.77 4.57 -10.77
CA PRO A 64 6.60 5.28 -11.26
C PRO A 64 5.39 4.35 -11.46
N GLY A 65 4.23 4.75 -10.95
CA GLY A 65 2.98 3.97 -11.02
C GLY A 65 2.74 3.04 -9.83
N ASP A 66 3.69 2.89 -8.90
CA ASP A 66 3.44 2.19 -7.65
C ASP A 66 2.56 3.03 -6.70
N LEU A 67 1.80 2.38 -5.81
CA LEU A 67 0.93 3.03 -4.84
C LEU A 67 1.65 3.22 -3.50
N ALA A 68 1.87 4.48 -3.13
CA ALA A 68 2.37 4.80 -1.79
C ALA A 68 1.26 4.64 -0.76
N THR A 69 1.35 3.59 0.06
CA THR A 69 0.40 3.32 1.15
C THR A 69 0.92 3.84 2.48
N TYR A 70 1.61 4.98 2.47
CA TYR A 70 2.17 5.61 3.66
C TYR A 70 1.69 7.07 3.78
N ARG A 71 1.65 7.59 5.01
CA ARG A 71 1.08 8.91 5.30
C ARG A 71 2.06 10.07 5.10
N TRP A 72 3.35 9.86 5.38
CA TRP A 72 4.36 10.93 5.40
C TRP A 72 5.29 10.90 4.20
N GLY A 73 5.49 12.04 3.53
CA GLY A 73 6.47 12.18 2.44
C GLY A 73 6.04 13.15 1.33
N SER A 74 7.00 13.90 0.80
CA SER A 74 6.80 14.95 -0.22
C SER A 74 6.53 14.43 -1.63
N LEU A 75 6.54 13.11 -1.84
CA LEU A 75 6.30 12.50 -3.14
C LEU A 75 4.80 12.50 -3.48
N ARG A 76 4.29 13.68 -3.89
CA ARG A 76 2.97 13.84 -4.53
C ARG A 76 2.76 12.87 -5.71
N LYS A 77 3.86 12.41 -6.32
CA LYS A 77 3.89 11.46 -7.44
C LYS A 77 3.26 10.09 -7.16
N PHE A 78 3.01 9.74 -5.89
CA PHE A 78 2.47 8.42 -5.49
C PHE A 78 1.21 8.50 -4.61
N SER A 79 0.54 9.64 -4.54
CA SER A 79 -0.46 9.94 -3.50
C SER A 79 -1.74 9.10 -3.51
N GLU A 80 -2.05 8.39 -4.59
CA GLU A 80 -3.28 7.60 -4.72
C GLU A 80 -3.43 6.53 -3.63
N GLY A 81 -2.32 5.93 -3.18
CA GLY A 81 -2.34 4.86 -2.18
C GLY A 81 -2.54 5.33 -0.73
N ARG A 82 -2.49 6.64 -0.46
CA ARG A 82 -2.46 7.18 0.91
C ARG A 82 -3.68 6.85 1.74
N ILE A 83 -4.82 6.66 1.07
CA ILE A 83 -6.07 6.29 1.73
C ILE A 83 -6.00 4.91 2.40
N PHE A 84 -5.09 4.05 1.93
CA PHE A 84 -4.84 2.73 2.50
C PHE A 84 -3.70 2.71 3.54
N ALA A 85 -3.13 3.88 3.85
CA ALA A 85 -2.13 3.99 4.92
C ALA A 85 -2.81 3.83 6.28
N PRO A 86 -2.14 3.21 7.28
CA PRO A 86 -2.65 3.18 8.64
C PRO A 86 -2.91 4.59 9.17
N SER A 87 -3.91 4.74 10.04
CA SER A 87 -4.13 6.02 10.72
C SER A 87 -2.90 6.43 11.52
N GLU A 88 -2.71 7.74 11.68
CA GLU A 88 -1.59 8.30 12.43
C GLU A 88 -1.57 7.83 13.89
N ARG A 89 -2.76 7.69 14.48
CA ARG A 89 -2.94 7.18 15.83
C ARG A 89 -2.47 5.72 15.93
N LEU A 90 -2.90 4.87 14.98
CA LEU A 90 -2.54 3.46 14.96
C LEU A 90 -1.03 3.27 14.74
N LEU A 91 -0.47 3.98 13.75
CA LEU A 91 0.95 3.92 13.44
C LEU A 91 1.81 4.38 14.63
N SER A 92 1.42 5.49 15.28
CA SER A 92 2.15 6.00 16.44
C SER A 92 2.08 5.03 17.61
N ALA A 93 0.89 4.51 17.95
CA ALA A 93 0.74 3.55 19.04
C ALA A 93 1.64 2.31 18.86
N TYR A 94 1.75 1.80 17.64
CA TYR A 94 2.63 0.68 17.31
C TYR A 94 4.12 1.04 17.37
N LYS A 95 4.54 2.13 16.74
CA LYS A 95 5.95 2.57 16.74
C LYS A 95 6.46 2.93 18.13
N CYS A 96 5.58 3.37 19.01
CA CYS A 96 5.88 3.68 20.40
C CYS A 96 5.92 2.46 21.32
N GLY A 97 5.71 1.25 20.80
CA GLY A 97 5.67 0.03 21.60
C GLY A 97 4.42 -0.10 22.48
N GLY A 98 3.43 0.78 22.31
CA GLY A 98 2.16 0.75 23.04
C GLY A 98 1.14 -0.24 22.46
N LEU A 99 1.49 -0.95 21.39
CA LEU A 99 0.60 -1.88 20.70
C LEU A 99 1.37 -3.12 20.23
N SER A 100 0.83 -4.32 20.49
CA SER A 100 1.39 -5.56 19.93
C SER A 100 1.18 -5.62 18.41
N TRP A 101 1.92 -6.48 17.71
CA TRP A 101 1.73 -6.67 16.27
C TRP A 101 0.33 -7.21 15.95
N GLU A 102 -0.15 -8.18 16.72
CA GLU A 102 -1.46 -8.80 16.55
C GLU A 102 -2.59 -7.77 16.76
N ALA A 103 -2.41 -6.87 17.73
CA ALA A 103 -3.36 -5.79 17.96
C ALA A 103 -3.31 -4.72 16.86
N TYR A 104 -2.13 -4.44 16.30
CA TYR A 104 -1.97 -3.58 15.14
C TYR A 104 -2.64 -4.16 13.89
N GLU A 105 -2.43 -5.45 13.62
CA GLU A 105 -3.01 -6.16 12.48
C GLU A 105 -4.53 -6.09 12.50
N ARG A 106 -5.17 -6.40 13.64
CA ARG A 106 -6.62 -6.31 13.80
C ARG A 106 -7.14 -4.88 13.57
N GLN A 107 -6.49 -3.88 14.16
CA GLN A 107 -6.93 -2.49 14.03
C GLN A 107 -6.76 -1.96 12.61
N TYR A 108 -5.66 -2.31 11.93
CA TYR A 108 -5.45 -1.92 10.55
C TYR A 108 -6.50 -2.52 9.62
N LEU A 109 -6.80 -3.82 9.75
CA LEU A 109 -7.83 -4.47 8.93
C LEU A 109 -9.21 -3.86 9.20
N ALA A 110 -9.53 -3.51 10.46
CA ALA A 110 -10.77 -2.81 10.78
C ALA A 110 -10.85 -1.42 10.12
N GLU A 111 -9.75 -0.67 10.04
CA GLU A 111 -9.69 0.60 9.29
C GLU A 111 -9.97 0.39 7.80
N MET A 112 -9.41 -0.67 7.20
CA MET A 112 -9.62 -1.00 5.78
C MET A 112 -11.04 -1.49 5.50
N GLU A 113 -11.63 -2.29 6.40
CA GLU A 113 -13.02 -2.72 6.30
C GLU A 113 -13.99 -1.53 6.40
N ALA A 114 -13.76 -0.62 7.35
CA ALA A 114 -14.55 0.60 7.47
C ALA A 114 -14.39 1.50 6.23
N LEU A 115 -13.20 1.57 5.65
CA LEU A 115 -12.97 2.27 4.38
C LEU A 115 -13.74 1.60 3.24
N ASN A 116 -13.70 0.27 3.12
CA ASN A 116 -14.41 -0.47 2.07
C ASN A 116 -15.93 -0.31 2.17
N GLN A 117 -16.49 -0.25 3.39
CA GLN A 117 -17.92 0.00 3.59
C GLN A 117 -18.33 1.42 3.14
N LYS A 118 -17.47 2.41 3.36
CA LYS A 118 -17.76 3.82 3.02
C LYS A 118 -17.48 4.15 1.56
N SER A 119 -16.43 3.56 1.01
CA SER A 119 -15.90 3.88 -0.32
C SER A 119 -15.34 2.61 -1.00
N PRO A 120 -16.20 1.64 -1.35
CA PRO A 120 -15.78 0.40 -1.99
C PRO A 120 -15.10 0.63 -3.36
N GLU A 121 -15.41 1.75 -4.02
CA GLU A 121 -14.86 2.12 -5.33
C GLU A 121 -13.33 2.14 -5.36
N TYR A 122 -12.66 2.52 -4.27
CA TYR A 122 -11.20 2.54 -4.22
C TYR A 122 -10.62 1.13 -4.30
N PHE A 123 -11.26 0.15 -3.68
CA PHE A 123 -10.81 -1.25 -3.74
C PHE A 123 -11.12 -1.85 -5.12
N LEU A 124 -12.31 -1.61 -5.65
CA LEU A 124 -12.69 -2.08 -6.98
C LEU A 124 -11.75 -1.54 -8.07
N GLN A 125 -11.39 -0.26 -8.00
CA GLN A 125 -10.40 0.34 -8.90
C GLN A 125 -9.01 -0.30 -8.82
N LEU A 126 -8.62 -0.83 -7.65
CA LEU A 126 -7.38 -1.58 -7.53
C LEU A 126 -7.49 -2.95 -8.20
N LEU A 127 -8.61 -3.64 -7.98
CA LEU A 127 -8.84 -4.99 -8.52
C LEU A 127 -9.05 -5.01 -10.03
N GLN A 128 -9.47 -3.90 -10.63
CA GLN A 128 -9.59 -3.73 -12.09
C GLN A 128 -8.24 -3.50 -12.80
N ARG A 129 -7.15 -3.30 -12.07
CA ARG A 129 -5.81 -3.15 -12.67
C ARG A 129 -5.20 -4.53 -12.91
N ASP A 130 -4.48 -4.70 -14.01
CA ASP A 130 -3.68 -5.91 -14.26
C ASP A 130 -2.61 -6.12 -13.17
N LYS A 131 -2.10 -5.01 -12.61
CA LYS A 131 -1.05 -5.03 -11.60
C LYS A 131 -1.17 -3.86 -10.63
N VAL A 132 -1.03 -4.18 -9.35
CA VAL A 132 -0.96 -3.24 -8.24
C VAL A 132 0.34 -3.45 -7.49
N THR A 133 1.12 -2.40 -7.25
CA THR A 133 2.28 -2.47 -6.35
C THR A 133 2.04 -1.58 -5.14
N LEU A 134 2.07 -2.17 -3.95
CA LEU A 134 1.92 -1.48 -2.67
C LEU A 134 3.29 -1.16 -2.06
N VAL A 135 3.50 0.11 -1.67
CA VAL A 135 4.78 0.61 -1.18
C VAL A 135 4.63 1.18 0.24
N CYS A 136 5.45 0.70 1.17
CA CYS A 136 5.61 1.25 2.54
C CYS A 136 7.09 1.56 2.84
N TYR A 137 7.37 2.23 3.97
CA TYR A 137 8.74 2.59 4.37
C TYR A 137 9.49 1.43 5.04
N GLU A 138 8.77 0.49 5.66
CA GLU A 138 9.40 -0.65 6.32
C GLU A 138 10.21 -1.46 5.31
N THR A 139 11.41 -1.91 5.67
CA THR A 139 12.25 -2.69 4.76
C THR A 139 11.69 -4.10 4.58
N ARG A 140 11.36 -4.77 5.68
CA ARG A 140 10.87 -6.16 5.70
C ARG A 140 9.34 -6.26 5.63
N PRO A 141 8.78 -7.27 4.93
CA PRO A 141 7.33 -7.44 4.79
C PRO A 141 6.66 -8.13 5.98
N ASP A 142 7.42 -8.82 6.84
CA ASP A 142 6.90 -9.68 7.92
C ASP A 142 5.86 -8.96 8.81
N ARG A 143 6.21 -7.73 9.19
CA ARG A 143 5.40 -6.83 10.02
C ARG A 143 5.20 -5.45 9.35
N CYS A 144 4.81 -5.44 8.07
CA CYS A 144 4.33 -4.21 7.41
C CYS A 144 2.84 -4.33 7.02
N HIS A 145 2.11 -3.22 7.10
CA HIS A 145 0.73 -3.11 6.63
C HIS A 145 0.57 -3.39 5.13
N ARG A 146 1.61 -3.18 4.31
CA ARG A 146 1.56 -3.53 2.87
C ARG A 146 1.28 -5.01 2.64
N ARG A 147 1.75 -5.89 3.53
CA ARG A 147 1.45 -7.34 3.51
C ARG A 147 -0.02 -7.59 3.83
N LEU A 148 -0.54 -6.91 4.86
CA LEU A 148 -1.93 -7.02 5.28
C LEU A 148 -2.89 -6.56 4.18
N LEU A 149 -2.60 -5.41 3.57
CA LEU A 149 -3.40 -4.88 2.46
C LEU A 149 -3.34 -5.78 1.23
N ALA A 150 -2.17 -6.34 0.89
CA ALA A 150 -2.07 -7.30 -0.21
C ALA A 150 -2.94 -8.55 0.03
N GLY A 151 -2.95 -9.07 1.26
CA GLY A 151 -3.79 -10.18 1.66
C GLY A 151 -5.29 -9.86 1.58
N LEU A 152 -5.68 -8.65 2.03
CA LEU A 152 -7.06 -8.19 1.95
C LEU A 152 -7.53 -8.09 0.49
N LEU A 153 -6.75 -7.44 -0.38
CA LEU A 153 -7.06 -7.32 -1.81
C LEU A 153 -7.15 -8.68 -2.49
N ALA A 154 -6.26 -9.62 -2.15
CA ALA A 154 -6.31 -10.98 -2.67
C ALA A 154 -7.59 -11.72 -2.26
N ARG A 155 -8.05 -11.55 -1.01
CA ARG A 155 -9.32 -12.12 -0.56
C ARG A 155 -10.48 -11.54 -1.36
N MET A 156 -10.54 -10.22 -1.48
CA MET A 156 -11.62 -9.52 -2.21
C MET A 156 -11.65 -9.87 -3.70
N ALA A 157 -10.49 -10.05 -4.33
CA ALA A 157 -10.40 -10.50 -5.71
C ALA A 157 -11.00 -11.90 -5.88
N LYS A 158 -10.64 -12.85 -5.00
CA LYS A 158 -11.20 -14.21 -5.01
C LYS A 158 -12.72 -14.22 -4.82
N GLU A 159 -13.23 -13.39 -3.91
CA GLU A 159 -14.67 -13.21 -3.69
C GLU A 159 -15.41 -12.69 -4.95
N GLN A 160 -14.71 -11.98 -5.83
CA GLN A 160 -15.22 -11.49 -7.11
C GLN A 160 -14.94 -12.42 -8.29
N GLY A 161 -14.36 -13.61 -8.05
CA GLY A 161 -13.99 -14.54 -9.11
C GLY A 161 -12.80 -14.07 -9.96
N ILE A 162 -11.97 -13.16 -9.44
CA ILE A 162 -10.76 -12.65 -10.08
C ILE A 162 -9.58 -13.51 -9.62
N GLY A 163 -8.77 -14.00 -10.58
CA GLY A 163 -7.51 -14.69 -10.30
C GLY A 163 -6.51 -13.77 -9.61
N VAL A 164 -5.67 -14.32 -8.73
CA VAL A 164 -4.69 -13.50 -7.98
C VAL A 164 -3.31 -14.12 -8.01
N VAL A 165 -2.31 -13.30 -8.35
CA VAL A 165 -0.89 -13.60 -8.17
C VAL A 165 -0.32 -12.66 -7.11
N LEU A 166 0.19 -13.22 -6.02
CA LEU A 166 0.86 -12.46 -4.96
C LEU A 166 2.39 -12.50 -5.13
N ASP A 167 3.01 -11.32 -5.12
CA ASP A 167 4.48 -11.15 -5.11
C ASP A 167 4.88 -10.29 -3.91
N ILE A 168 5.02 -10.94 -2.74
CA ILE A 168 5.34 -10.27 -1.48
C ILE A 168 6.86 -10.25 -1.27
N ARG A 169 7.43 -9.05 -1.30
CA ARG A 169 8.85 -8.76 -1.05
C ARG A 169 9.02 -7.70 0.05
#